data_AF-A0A1D7UZM6-F1
#
_entry.id   AF-A0A1D7UZM6-F1
#
_cell.length_a   1.000
_cell.length_b   1.000
_cell.length_c   1.000
_cell.angle_alpha   90.00
_cell.angle_beta   90.00
_cell.angle_gamma   90.00
#
_symmetry.space_group_name_H-M   'P 1'
#
loop_
_entity.id
_entity.type
_entity.pdbx_description
1 polymer ?
#
loop_
_entity_poly.entity_id
_entity_poly.type
_entity_poly.pdbx_seq_one_letter_code
_entity_poly.pdbx_strand_id
1 'polypeptide(L)'
;MEDITLAQIILDKIKKENENHQLPTNTDLFYHFRSTLNLSEKKISKILNFLKDSNCIFVLNLKKQNPNFSVPGLDAYVVSDSFLIDVLFSKYQKNLELQYNAMYHKSLGYQQILAKVLDEIATIQNQTVLELFSFCIVLEDIKKLMKADPERYVESNRLSTLKDMIRDAEIPLSFNPERNHSTVEPVSISTIFEPEMNAEETSALDSKPKAKSKWELMAELYSVPFLLRIHFRKKEYAIIQQLLLSSKIKTPDDLKMVAVNCSNLLSKSSLESKLRLELNNLRNLAMKKLLEEVKSPIFDDLELVI
;
A
#
# COMPACT_ATOMS: atom_id res chain seq x y z
N MET A 1 8.87 14.46 -19.89
CA MET A 1 8.50 13.97 -21.26
C MET A 1 9.13 12.61 -21.58
N GLU A 2 10.41 12.38 -21.26
CA GLU A 2 11.07 11.07 -21.47
C GLU A 2 10.47 9.93 -20.62
N ASP A 3 9.99 10.21 -19.41
CA ASP A 3 9.43 9.18 -18.54
C ASP A 3 8.05 8.70 -19.06
N ILE A 4 7.29 9.55 -19.78
CA ILE A 4 5.99 9.18 -20.40
C ILE A 4 6.21 8.23 -21.58
N THR A 5 7.15 8.56 -22.47
CA THR A 5 7.46 7.70 -23.62
C THR A 5 8.03 6.37 -23.15
N LEU A 6 8.88 6.38 -22.11
CA LEU A 6 9.38 5.16 -21.50
C LEU A 6 8.27 4.32 -20.86
N ALA A 7 7.31 4.96 -20.17
CA ALA A 7 6.15 4.27 -19.60
C ALA A 7 5.31 3.58 -20.68
N GLN A 8 5.10 4.23 -21.83
CA GLN A 8 4.42 3.61 -22.97
C GLN A 8 5.20 2.43 -23.54
N ILE A 9 6.52 2.56 -23.73
CA ILE A 9 7.37 1.45 -24.21
C ILE A 9 7.30 0.24 -23.28
N ILE A 10 7.35 0.47 -21.95
CA ILE A 10 7.24 -0.60 -20.96
C ILE A 10 5.85 -1.23 -21.00
N LEU A 11 4.79 -0.42 -21.08
CA LEU A 11 3.41 -0.89 -21.15
C LEU A 11 3.17 -1.74 -22.42
N ASP A 12 3.64 -1.29 -23.57
CA ASP A 12 3.50 -2.00 -24.85
C ASP A 12 4.25 -3.34 -24.83
N LYS A 13 5.42 -3.39 -24.18
CA LYS A 13 6.15 -4.65 -23.99
C LYS A 13 5.34 -5.63 -23.14
N ILE A 14 4.78 -5.18 -22.02
CA ILE A 14 3.95 -6.03 -21.15
C ILE A 14 2.71 -6.52 -21.93
N LYS A 15 2.06 -5.61 -22.67
CA LYS A 15 0.90 -5.93 -23.52
C LYS A 15 1.23 -7.03 -24.53
N LYS A 16 2.35 -6.90 -25.24
CA LYS A 16 2.81 -7.88 -26.23
C LYS A 16 3.06 -9.26 -25.63
N GLU A 17 3.68 -9.32 -24.44
CA GLU A 17 3.86 -10.60 -23.74
C GLU A 17 2.53 -11.20 -23.26
N ASN A 18 1.60 -10.35 -22.81
CA ASN A 18 0.25 -10.79 -22.43
C ASN A 18 -0.57 -11.29 -23.64
N GLU A 19 -0.42 -10.69 -24.82
CA GLU A 19 -1.00 -11.18 -26.09
C GLU A 19 -0.42 -12.54 -26.50
N ASN A 20 0.86 -12.78 -26.21
CA ASN A 20 1.48 -14.11 -26.31
C ASN A 20 1.05 -15.06 -25.17
N HIS A 21 0.11 -14.61 -24.34
CA HIS A 21 -0.44 -15.31 -23.20
C HIS A 21 0.64 -15.73 -22.19
N GLN A 22 1.57 -14.81 -21.91
CA GLN A 22 2.60 -14.93 -20.90
C GLN A 22 2.46 -13.77 -19.90
N LEU A 23 2.86 -14.01 -18.66
CA LEU A 23 2.93 -13.00 -17.61
C LEU A 23 4.41 -12.63 -17.40
N PRO A 24 4.90 -11.54 -18.01
CA PRO A 24 6.31 -11.16 -17.86
C PRO A 24 6.62 -10.85 -16.40
N THR A 25 7.78 -11.30 -15.94
CA THR A 25 8.25 -11.04 -14.58
C THR A 25 9.12 -9.80 -14.50
N ASN A 26 9.35 -9.30 -13.29
CA ASN A 26 10.32 -8.23 -13.04
C ASN A 26 11.70 -8.57 -13.59
N THR A 27 12.11 -9.83 -13.47
CA THR A 27 13.38 -10.33 -13.98
C THR A 27 13.44 -10.22 -15.51
N ASP A 28 12.40 -10.67 -16.21
CA ASP A 28 12.32 -10.60 -17.68
C ASP A 28 12.37 -9.15 -18.19
N LEU A 29 11.60 -8.27 -17.55
CA LEU A 29 11.56 -6.85 -17.92
C LEU A 29 12.90 -6.16 -17.64
N PHE A 30 13.54 -6.43 -16.50
CA PHE A 30 14.83 -5.84 -16.15
C PHE A 30 15.92 -6.28 -17.13
N TYR A 31 16.01 -7.57 -17.46
CA TYR A 31 16.98 -8.05 -18.46
C TYR A 31 16.75 -7.43 -19.84
N HIS A 32 15.49 -7.38 -20.29
CA HIS A 32 15.14 -6.81 -21.58
C HIS A 32 15.47 -5.31 -21.68
N PHE A 33 15.07 -4.50 -20.70
CA PHE A 33 15.29 -3.05 -20.74
C PHE A 33 16.71 -2.63 -20.38
N ARG A 34 17.43 -3.43 -19.60
CA ARG A 34 18.86 -3.23 -19.38
C ARG A 34 19.67 -3.51 -20.64
N SER A 35 19.35 -4.57 -21.38
CA SER A 35 20.06 -4.89 -22.63
C SER A 35 19.70 -3.95 -23.78
N THR A 36 18.42 -3.57 -23.91
CA THR A 36 17.95 -2.80 -25.07
C THR A 36 18.13 -1.30 -24.89
N LEU A 37 17.90 -0.77 -23.69
CA LEU A 37 17.83 0.68 -23.42
C LEU A 37 18.84 1.13 -22.34
N ASN A 38 19.69 0.23 -21.83
CA ASN A 38 20.66 0.50 -20.76
C ASN A 38 20.05 1.18 -19.53
N LEU A 39 18.81 0.81 -19.19
CA LEU A 39 18.08 1.41 -18.06
C LEU A 39 18.47 0.76 -16.74
N SER A 40 18.55 1.59 -15.70
CA SER A 40 18.75 1.10 -14.32
C SER A 40 17.47 0.48 -13.76
N GLU A 41 17.61 -0.55 -12.92
CA GLU A 41 16.49 -1.20 -12.23
C GLU A 41 15.64 -0.22 -11.41
N LYS A 42 16.28 0.81 -10.83
CA LYS A 42 15.57 1.89 -10.10
C LYS A 42 14.63 2.67 -11.01
N LYS A 43 15.08 3.01 -12.23
CA LYS A 43 14.25 3.74 -13.20
C LYS A 43 13.09 2.87 -13.69
N ILE A 44 13.35 1.59 -14.01
CA ILE A 44 12.29 0.66 -14.42
C ILE A 44 11.27 0.49 -13.29
N SER A 45 11.71 0.29 -12.04
CA SER A 45 10.82 0.16 -10.88
C SER A 45 9.99 1.42 -10.64
N LYS A 46 10.57 2.62 -10.81
CA LYS A 46 9.85 3.89 -10.73
C LYS A 46 8.71 3.94 -11.75
N ILE A 47 8.98 3.57 -13.01
CA ILE A 47 7.97 3.58 -14.08
C ILE A 47 6.90 2.51 -13.85
N LEU A 48 7.28 1.31 -13.42
CA LEU A 48 6.32 0.25 -13.08
C LEU A 48 5.38 0.68 -11.94
N ASN A 49 5.88 1.44 -10.96
CA ASN A 49 5.03 2.02 -9.92
C ASN A 49 4.03 3.04 -10.50
N PHE A 50 4.46 3.93 -11.41
CA PHE A 50 3.52 4.84 -12.06
C PHE A 50 2.45 4.09 -12.86
N LEU A 51 2.83 3.05 -13.61
CA LEU A 51 1.88 2.22 -14.36
C LEU A 51 0.89 1.48 -13.46
N LYS A 52 1.34 1.05 -12.27
CA LYS A 52 0.48 0.42 -11.27
C LYS A 52 -0.49 1.44 -10.68
N ASP A 53 0.01 2.60 -10.25
CA ASP A 53 -0.78 3.62 -9.57
C ASP A 53 -1.80 4.28 -10.53
N SER A 54 -1.47 4.38 -11.82
CA SER A 54 -2.40 4.80 -12.88
C SER A 54 -3.38 3.72 -13.32
N ASN A 55 -3.37 2.54 -12.68
CA ASN A 55 -4.16 1.37 -13.02
C ASN A 55 -3.92 0.84 -14.46
N CYS A 56 -2.81 1.19 -15.10
CA CYS A 56 -2.44 0.66 -16.42
C CYS A 56 -2.09 -0.84 -16.36
N ILE A 57 -1.52 -1.29 -15.25
CA ILE A 57 -1.14 -2.68 -15.01
C ILE A 57 -1.59 -3.17 -13.62
N PHE A 58 -1.78 -4.48 -13.49
CA PHE A 58 -1.83 -5.18 -12.21
C PHE A 58 -0.51 -5.91 -11.95
N VAL A 59 -0.15 -6.02 -10.68
CA VAL A 59 1.06 -6.70 -10.21
C VAL A 59 0.68 -7.93 -9.39
N LEU A 60 1.15 -9.10 -9.83
CA LEU A 60 0.94 -10.39 -9.18
C LEU A 60 2.21 -10.80 -8.45
N ASN A 61 2.15 -10.87 -7.12
CA ASN A 61 3.31 -11.27 -6.30
C ASN A 61 3.40 -12.80 -6.26
N LEU A 62 4.30 -13.40 -7.05
CA LEU A 62 4.45 -14.86 -7.15
C LEU A 62 5.27 -15.43 -6.00
N LYS A 63 6.32 -14.72 -5.61
CA LYS A 63 7.14 -15.06 -4.45
C LYS A 63 7.38 -13.82 -3.63
N LYS A 64 6.85 -13.79 -2.41
CA LYS A 64 7.13 -12.71 -1.46
C LYS A 64 8.63 -12.70 -1.15
N GLN A 65 9.22 -11.52 -1.19
CA GLN A 65 10.58 -11.31 -0.70
C GLN A 65 10.66 -11.80 0.75
N ASN A 66 11.53 -12.76 1.00
CA ASN A 66 11.77 -13.22 2.37
C ASN A 66 12.69 -12.18 3.03
N PRO A 67 12.27 -11.47 4.09
CA PRO A 67 13.10 -10.44 4.71
C PRO A 67 14.42 -10.99 5.29
N ASN A 68 14.50 -12.30 5.52
CA ASN A 68 15.70 -12.97 6.03
C ASN A 68 16.70 -13.34 4.93
N PHE A 69 16.29 -13.32 3.65
CA PHE A 69 17.15 -13.64 2.52
C PHE A 69 17.14 -12.48 1.53
N SER A 70 18.30 -12.04 1.05
CA SER A 70 18.40 -10.97 0.03
C SER A 70 17.95 -11.42 -1.37
N VAL A 71 16.97 -12.33 -1.46
CA VAL A 71 16.38 -12.77 -2.72
C VAL A 71 15.24 -11.81 -3.05
N PRO A 72 15.31 -11.07 -4.17
CA PRO A 72 14.23 -10.19 -4.59
C PRO A 72 12.94 -11.00 -4.81
N GLY A 73 11.80 -10.39 -4.48
CA GLY A 73 10.49 -10.97 -4.80
C GLY A 73 10.34 -11.18 -6.30
N LEU A 74 9.53 -12.17 -6.68
CA LEU A 74 9.17 -12.41 -8.07
C LEU A 74 7.79 -11.84 -8.32
N ASP A 75 7.73 -10.74 -9.06
CA ASP A 75 6.50 -10.06 -9.42
C ASP A 75 6.23 -10.26 -10.91
N ALA A 76 4.99 -10.58 -11.25
CA ALA A 76 4.52 -10.71 -12.62
C ALA A 76 3.52 -9.61 -12.95
N TYR A 77 3.46 -9.20 -14.22
CA TYR A 77 2.68 -8.05 -14.65
C TYR A 77 1.62 -8.43 -15.69
N VAL A 78 0.45 -7.82 -15.56
CA VAL A 78 -0.63 -7.95 -16.54
C VAL A 78 -1.23 -6.57 -16.85
N VAL A 79 -1.53 -6.30 -18.11
CA VAL A 79 -2.22 -5.06 -18.52
C VAL A 79 -3.67 -5.09 -18.06
N SER A 80 -4.17 -3.96 -17.58
CA SER A 80 -5.57 -3.79 -17.16
C SER A 80 -6.54 -3.66 -18.35
N ASP A 81 -6.56 -4.67 -19.21
CA ASP A 81 -7.45 -4.79 -20.36
C ASP A 81 -8.35 -6.01 -20.17
N SER A 82 -9.67 -5.79 -20.14
CA SER A 82 -10.65 -6.84 -19.85
C SER A 82 -10.54 -8.00 -20.83
N PHE A 83 -10.33 -7.71 -22.12
CA PHE A 83 -10.24 -8.74 -23.15
C PHE A 83 -8.98 -9.58 -22.97
N LEU A 84 -7.83 -8.95 -22.76
CA LEU A 84 -6.57 -9.66 -22.53
C LEU A 84 -6.62 -10.51 -21.26
N ILE A 85 -7.22 -9.98 -20.19
CA ILE A 85 -7.37 -10.72 -18.93
C ILE A 85 -8.30 -11.92 -19.11
N ASP A 86 -9.39 -11.81 -19.87
CA ASP A 86 -10.28 -12.94 -20.18
C ASP A 86 -9.58 -14.04 -20.98
N VAL A 87 -8.77 -13.65 -21.96
CA VAL A 87 -7.96 -14.56 -22.78
C VAL A 87 -6.90 -15.27 -21.93
N LEU A 88 -6.16 -14.51 -21.10
CA LEU A 88 -5.18 -15.06 -20.17
C LEU A 88 -5.85 -16.04 -19.20
N PHE A 89 -6.92 -15.62 -18.53
CA PHE A 89 -7.68 -16.45 -17.59
C PHE A 89 -8.10 -17.77 -18.24
N SER A 90 -8.65 -17.73 -19.45
CA SER A 90 -9.09 -18.92 -20.18
C SER A 90 -7.92 -19.88 -20.49
N LYS A 91 -6.73 -19.36 -20.80
CA LYS A 91 -5.54 -20.19 -21.03
C LYS A 91 -5.04 -20.80 -19.72
N TYR A 92 -4.91 -20.01 -18.65
CA TYR A 92 -4.46 -20.50 -17.35
C TYR A 92 -5.42 -21.53 -16.76
N GLN A 93 -6.73 -21.35 -16.95
CA GLN A 93 -7.76 -22.32 -16.60
C GLN A 93 -7.53 -23.66 -17.31
N LYS A 94 -7.39 -23.66 -18.64
CA LYS A 94 -7.13 -24.89 -19.41
C LYS A 94 -5.83 -25.58 -19.01
N ASN A 95 -4.78 -24.79 -18.76
CA ASN A 95 -3.50 -25.32 -18.31
C ASN A 95 -3.61 -25.96 -16.92
N LEU A 96 -4.35 -25.35 -15.99
CA LEU A 96 -4.61 -25.91 -14.67
C LEU A 96 -5.38 -27.22 -14.77
N GLU A 97 -6.44 -27.27 -15.59
CA GLU A 97 -7.20 -28.49 -15.84
C GLU A 97 -6.29 -29.61 -16.35
N LEU A 98 -5.49 -29.33 -17.38
CA LEU A 98 -4.58 -30.31 -17.98
C LEU A 98 -3.55 -30.84 -16.97
N GLN A 99 -2.90 -29.94 -16.22
CA GLN A 99 -1.86 -30.33 -15.26
C GLN A 99 -2.43 -31.09 -14.06
N TYR A 100 -3.57 -30.65 -13.53
CA TYR A 100 -4.23 -31.32 -12.40
C TYR A 100 -4.74 -32.71 -12.80
N ASN A 101 -5.40 -32.80 -13.96
CA ASN A 101 -5.94 -34.07 -14.48
C ASN A 101 -4.83 -35.05 -14.83
N ALA A 102 -3.69 -34.58 -15.35
CA ALA A 102 -2.50 -35.40 -15.56
C ALA A 102 -1.90 -35.92 -14.24
N MET A 103 -1.83 -35.07 -13.21
CA MET A 103 -1.28 -35.44 -11.90
C MET A 103 -2.12 -36.50 -11.17
N TYR A 104 -3.45 -36.40 -11.23
CA TYR A 104 -4.36 -37.26 -10.48
C TYR A 104 -5.08 -38.32 -11.31
N HIS A 105 -4.79 -38.40 -12.62
CA HIS A 105 -5.45 -39.30 -13.59
C HIS A 105 -6.99 -39.23 -13.55
N LYS A 106 -7.53 -38.02 -13.39
CA LYS A 106 -8.97 -37.74 -13.36
C LYS A 106 -9.32 -36.79 -14.49
N SER A 107 -10.59 -36.73 -14.86
CA SER A 107 -11.12 -35.72 -15.78
C SER A 107 -12.12 -34.86 -15.01
N LEU A 108 -11.60 -33.85 -14.31
CA LEU A 108 -12.40 -32.88 -13.59
C LEU A 108 -12.43 -31.56 -14.36
N GLY A 109 -13.56 -30.86 -14.29
CA GLY A 109 -13.67 -29.50 -14.81
C GLY A 109 -13.09 -28.48 -13.81
N TYR A 110 -12.76 -27.29 -14.31
CA TYR A 110 -12.11 -26.23 -13.52
C TYR A 110 -12.76 -25.95 -12.17
N GLN A 111 -14.09 -25.81 -12.10
CA GLN A 111 -14.79 -25.52 -10.83
C GLN A 111 -14.63 -26.63 -9.79
N GLN A 112 -14.61 -27.89 -10.24
CA GLN A 112 -14.37 -29.04 -9.36
C GLN A 112 -12.92 -29.09 -8.89
N ILE A 113 -11.98 -28.75 -9.78
CA ILE A 113 -10.56 -28.66 -9.44
C ILE A 113 -10.32 -27.53 -8.45
N LEU A 114 -10.94 -26.36 -8.65
CA LEU A 114 -10.82 -25.20 -7.78
C LEU A 114 -11.21 -25.54 -6.33
N ALA A 115 -12.39 -26.16 -6.14
CA ALA A 115 -12.87 -26.58 -4.83
C ALA A 115 -11.89 -27.55 -4.16
N LYS A 116 -11.41 -28.56 -4.89
CA LYS A 116 -10.46 -29.54 -4.35
C LYS A 116 -9.11 -28.94 -4.00
N VAL A 117 -8.57 -28.08 -4.86
CA VAL A 117 -7.28 -27.43 -4.61
C VAL A 117 -7.36 -26.53 -3.39
N LEU A 118 -8.50 -25.86 -3.16
CA LEU A 118 -8.73 -25.10 -1.93
C LEU A 118 -8.78 -25.99 -0.68
N ASP A 119 -9.47 -27.11 -0.74
CA ASP A 119 -9.59 -28.06 0.39
C ASP A 119 -8.25 -28.74 0.72
N GLU A 120 -7.44 -29.02 -0.30
CA GLU A 120 -6.21 -29.82 -0.22
C GLU A 120 -4.93 -28.98 -0.45
N ILE A 121 -4.99 -27.65 -0.33
CA ILE A 121 -3.90 -26.76 -0.76
C ILE A 121 -2.57 -27.06 -0.04
N ALA A 122 -2.64 -27.47 1.23
CA ALA A 122 -1.47 -27.79 2.05
C ALA A 122 -0.81 -29.13 1.69
N THR A 123 -1.53 -30.01 1.00
CA THR A 123 -1.04 -31.36 0.67
C THR A 123 -0.55 -31.48 -0.77
N ILE A 124 -0.90 -30.52 -1.64
CA ILE A 124 -0.44 -30.51 -3.03
C ILE A 124 1.06 -30.16 -3.06
N GLN A 125 1.89 -31.11 -3.48
CA GLN A 125 3.33 -30.91 -3.62
C GLN A 125 3.73 -30.36 -4.99
N ASN A 126 2.83 -30.42 -5.98
CA ASN A 126 3.12 -29.97 -7.33
C ASN A 126 3.06 -28.44 -7.41
N GLN A 127 4.23 -27.81 -7.40
CA GLN A 127 4.39 -26.36 -7.46
C GLN A 127 3.72 -25.74 -8.69
N THR A 128 3.79 -26.39 -9.86
CA THR A 128 3.19 -25.88 -11.10
C THR A 128 1.67 -25.79 -10.98
N VAL A 129 1.03 -26.79 -10.36
CA VAL A 129 -0.42 -26.77 -10.12
C VAL A 129 -0.80 -25.63 -9.18
N LEU A 130 -0.05 -25.44 -8.10
CA LEU A 130 -0.27 -24.34 -7.14
C LEU A 130 -0.08 -22.96 -7.79
N GLU A 131 0.92 -22.81 -8.65
CA GLU A 131 1.18 -21.57 -9.39
C GLU A 131 0.04 -21.26 -10.37
N LEU A 132 -0.35 -22.24 -11.20
CA LEU A 132 -1.48 -22.10 -12.13
C LEU A 132 -2.79 -21.78 -11.40
N PHE A 133 -3.04 -22.44 -10.27
CA PHE A 133 -4.18 -22.15 -9.41
C PHE A 133 -4.15 -20.70 -8.89
N SER A 134 -3.00 -20.27 -8.37
CA SER A 134 -2.82 -18.90 -7.87
C SER A 134 -3.08 -17.86 -8.96
N PHE A 135 -2.59 -18.09 -10.19
CA PHE A 135 -2.88 -17.22 -11.33
C PHE A 135 -4.37 -17.16 -11.66
N CYS A 136 -5.06 -18.31 -11.65
CA CYS A 136 -6.50 -18.34 -11.93
C CYS A 136 -7.29 -17.53 -10.91
N ILE A 137 -7.02 -17.70 -9.60
CA ILE A 137 -7.69 -16.94 -8.53
C ILE A 137 -7.46 -15.44 -8.71
N VAL A 138 -6.20 -15.02 -8.89
CA VAL A 138 -5.87 -13.59 -8.98
C VAL A 138 -6.45 -12.96 -10.25
N LEU A 139 -6.42 -13.66 -11.39
CA LEU A 139 -7.04 -13.16 -12.62
C LEU A 139 -8.56 -13.09 -12.49
N GLU A 140 -9.20 -14.02 -11.79
CA GLU A 140 -10.63 -13.95 -11.50
C GLU A 140 -10.98 -12.75 -10.62
N ASP A 141 -10.18 -12.47 -9.59
CA ASP A 141 -10.36 -11.30 -8.72
C ASP A 141 -10.15 -9.99 -9.48
N ILE A 142 -9.14 -9.93 -10.36
CA ILE A 142 -8.93 -8.79 -11.25
C ILE A 142 -10.15 -8.57 -12.15
N LYS A 143 -10.73 -9.63 -12.74
CA LYS A 143 -11.95 -9.52 -13.55
C LYS A 143 -13.12 -8.96 -12.75
N LYS A 144 -13.30 -9.41 -11.50
CA LYS A 144 -14.37 -8.90 -10.61
C LYS A 144 -14.14 -7.42 -10.28
N LEU A 145 -12.90 -7.05 -9.96
CA LEU A 145 -12.51 -5.67 -9.67
C LEU A 145 -12.76 -4.74 -10.86
N MET A 146 -12.36 -5.16 -12.07
CA MET A 146 -12.58 -4.36 -13.28
C MET A 146 -14.06 -4.21 -13.65
N LYS A 147 -14.88 -5.21 -13.32
CA LYS A 147 -16.33 -5.14 -13.50
C LYS A 147 -17.02 -4.24 -12.47
N ALA A 148 -16.47 -4.13 -11.26
CA ALA A 148 -17.01 -3.25 -10.22
C ALA A 148 -16.85 -1.76 -10.59
N ASP A 149 -15.68 -1.38 -11.11
CA ASP A 149 -15.35 0.01 -11.45
C ASP A 149 -14.89 0.17 -12.92
N PRO A 150 -15.75 -0.06 -13.93
CA PRO A 150 -15.31 -0.09 -15.33
C PRO A 150 -14.70 1.23 -15.82
N GLU A 151 -15.21 2.37 -15.35
CA GLU A 151 -14.73 3.71 -15.72
C GLU A 151 -13.25 3.92 -15.36
N ARG A 152 -12.79 3.32 -14.26
CA ARG A 152 -11.40 3.41 -13.79
C ARG A 152 -10.42 2.71 -14.73
N TYR A 153 -10.90 1.72 -15.48
CA TYR A 153 -10.06 0.88 -16.35
C TYR A 153 -10.22 1.20 -17.84
N VAL A 154 -11.03 2.21 -18.20
CA VAL A 154 -11.07 2.73 -19.57
C VAL A 154 -9.67 3.22 -19.96
N GLU A 155 -9.22 2.83 -21.16
CA GLU A 155 -7.86 3.12 -21.64
C GLU A 155 -7.54 4.62 -21.63
N SER A 156 -8.46 5.46 -22.08
CA SER A 156 -8.28 6.93 -22.06
C SER A 156 -8.04 7.47 -20.65
N ASN A 157 -8.79 6.96 -19.66
CA ASN A 157 -8.70 7.41 -18.27
C ASN A 157 -7.39 6.96 -17.62
N ARG A 158 -6.99 5.71 -17.86
CA ARG A 158 -5.70 5.17 -17.38
C ARG A 158 -4.52 5.93 -17.96
N LEU A 159 -4.52 6.20 -19.26
CA LEU A 159 -3.44 6.93 -19.93
C LEU A 159 -3.41 8.41 -19.55
N SER A 160 -4.56 9.05 -19.33
CA SER A 160 -4.59 10.43 -18.80
C SER A 160 -4.00 10.47 -17.39
N THR A 161 -4.48 9.60 -16.51
CA THR A 161 -3.99 9.50 -15.12
C THR A 161 -2.48 9.26 -15.07
N LEU A 162 -1.96 8.38 -15.93
CA LEU A 162 -0.52 8.13 -16.05
C LEU A 162 0.26 9.40 -16.43
N LYS A 163 -0.22 10.12 -17.45
CA LYS A 163 0.43 11.36 -17.91
C LYS A 163 0.42 12.43 -16.82
N ASP A 164 -0.70 12.58 -16.12
CA ASP A 164 -0.86 13.53 -15.02
C ASP A 164 0.09 13.18 -13.87
N MET A 165 0.13 11.91 -13.44
CA MET A 165 1.04 11.43 -12.38
C MET A 165 2.52 11.64 -12.72
N ILE A 166 2.93 11.37 -13.96
CA ILE A 166 4.33 11.58 -14.38
C ILE A 166 4.65 13.08 -14.43
N ARG A 167 3.71 13.90 -14.92
CA ARG A 167 3.88 15.34 -15.00
C ARG A 167 4.01 15.97 -13.61
N ASP A 168 3.16 15.58 -12.68
CA ASP A 168 3.18 16.05 -11.29
C ASP A 168 4.46 15.62 -10.56
N ALA A 169 5.04 14.48 -10.93
CA ALA A 169 6.33 14.04 -10.41
C ALA A 169 7.54 14.74 -11.07
N GLU A 170 7.40 15.29 -12.28
CA GLU A 170 8.43 16.06 -12.99
C GLU A 170 8.44 17.55 -12.58
N ILE A 171 7.33 18.09 -12.08
CA ILE A 171 7.23 19.47 -11.60
C ILE A 171 7.76 19.55 -10.17
N PRO A 172 8.91 20.22 -9.91
CA PRO A 172 9.30 20.53 -8.53
C PRO A 172 8.20 21.40 -7.89
N LEU A 173 7.89 21.15 -6.63
CA LEU A 173 6.85 21.76 -5.78
C LEU A 173 6.94 23.30 -5.58
N SER A 174 7.50 24.05 -6.53
CA SER A 174 7.63 25.50 -6.52
C SER A 174 7.27 26.04 -7.90
N PHE A 175 6.27 26.94 -7.96
CA PHE A 175 5.74 27.67 -9.12
C PHE A 175 4.51 27.07 -9.83
N ASN A 176 3.32 27.34 -9.25
CA ASN A 176 2.17 27.72 -10.07
C ASN A 176 1.16 28.59 -9.26
N PRO A 177 1.08 29.92 -9.46
CA PRO A 177 0.27 30.80 -8.63
C PRO A 177 -1.21 30.91 -9.04
N GLU A 178 -1.68 30.18 -10.06
CA GLU A 178 -3.05 30.35 -10.59
C GLU A 178 -4.02 29.16 -10.42
N ARG A 179 -3.72 28.19 -9.55
CA ARG A 179 -4.70 27.14 -9.18
C ARG A 179 -5.46 27.47 -7.88
N ASN A 180 -6.25 28.54 -7.92
CA ASN A 180 -7.37 28.70 -7.00
C ASN A 180 -8.61 28.01 -7.59
N HIS A 181 -8.80 26.75 -7.23
CA HIS A 181 -10.04 26.12 -6.77
C HIS A 181 -9.98 24.59 -6.92
N SER A 182 -9.95 23.91 -5.77
CA SER A 182 -10.34 22.51 -5.57
C SER A 182 -9.44 21.41 -6.14
N THR A 183 -8.23 21.23 -5.59
CA THR A 183 -7.63 19.92 -5.28
C THR A 183 -6.45 20.11 -4.32
N VAL A 184 -6.34 19.21 -3.34
CA VAL A 184 -5.47 19.29 -2.17
C VAL A 184 -4.00 19.10 -2.57
N GLU A 185 -3.18 20.14 -2.42
CA GLU A 185 -1.73 20.08 -2.62
C GLU A 185 -1.04 19.20 -1.55
N PRO A 186 -0.01 18.42 -1.91
CA PRO A 186 0.91 17.83 -0.93
C PRO A 186 1.91 18.90 -0.49
N VAL A 187 1.69 19.47 0.70
CA VAL A 187 2.64 20.40 1.32
C VAL A 187 3.95 19.67 1.64
N SER A 188 5.04 20.16 1.06
CA SER A 188 6.42 19.79 1.38
C SER A 188 6.69 19.82 2.89
N ILE A 189 7.08 18.68 3.46
CA ILE A 189 7.42 18.48 4.88
C ILE A 189 8.88 18.88 5.12
N SER A 190 9.24 20.14 4.84
CA SER A 190 10.63 20.61 5.06
C SER A 190 10.75 21.96 5.78
N THR A 191 9.63 22.60 6.14
CA THR A 191 9.63 23.83 6.95
C THR A 191 8.49 23.75 7.96
N ILE A 192 8.68 22.96 9.02
CA ILE A 192 7.71 22.84 10.11
C ILE A 192 8.45 22.82 11.44
N PHE A 193 8.95 23.98 11.86
CA PHE A 193 8.90 24.56 13.21
C PHE A 193 9.94 25.68 13.30
N GLU A 194 9.50 26.93 13.20
CA GLU A 194 10.10 27.98 14.03
C GLU A 194 9.41 27.92 15.40
N PRO A 195 10.15 28.07 16.51
CA PRO A 195 9.56 28.04 17.83
C PRO A 195 8.99 29.43 18.14
N GLU A 196 7.68 29.62 18.03
CA GLU A 196 7.05 30.75 18.70
C GLU A 196 6.92 30.45 20.20
N MET A 197 7.71 31.19 20.97
CA MET A 197 7.60 31.35 22.43
C MET A 197 6.46 32.31 22.78
N ASN A 198 5.87 32.07 23.96
CA ASN A 198 5.00 32.96 24.77
C ASN A 198 3.55 33.10 24.23
N ALA A 199 2.49 33.25 25.02
CA ALA A 199 2.30 33.57 26.43
C ALA A 199 0.94 33.03 26.93
N GLU A 200 0.69 33.26 28.22
CA GLU A 200 -0.48 32.91 29.04
C GLU A 200 -1.85 33.46 28.60
N GLU A 201 -2.85 32.99 29.36
CA GLU A 201 -4.11 33.66 29.72
C GLU A 201 -5.44 33.30 29.01
N THR A 202 -6.22 32.50 29.76
CA THR A 202 -7.63 32.68 30.18
C THR A 202 -8.75 33.06 29.19
N SER A 203 -9.77 32.19 29.27
CA SER A 203 -11.21 32.49 29.44
C SER A 203 -12.14 32.60 28.23
N ALA A 204 -13.28 31.92 28.44
CA ALA A 204 -14.63 32.17 27.96
C ALA A 204 -15.01 31.86 26.50
N LEU A 205 -16.17 31.19 26.44
CA LEU A 205 -17.07 30.92 25.32
C LEU A 205 -16.85 31.80 24.08
N ASP A 206 -16.60 31.15 22.94
CA ASP A 206 -17.52 31.32 21.81
C ASP A 206 -17.34 30.21 20.78
N SER A 207 -18.48 29.68 20.33
CA SER A 207 -18.61 28.69 19.27
C SER A 207 -18.17 29.28 17.93
N LYS A 208 -16.88 29.08 17.59
CA LYS A 208 -16.38 29.12 16.21
C LYS A 208 -15.89 27.72 15.83
N PRO A 209 -16.13 27.24 14.60
CA PRO A 209 -15.61 25.95 14.17
C PRO A 209 -14.08 26.04 14.19
N LYS A 210 -13.45 25.35 15.14
CA LYS A 210 -11.98 25.27 15.22
C LYS A 210 -11.48 24.73 13.90
N ALA A 211 -10.62 25.50 13.22
CA ALA A 211 -9.95 25.05 12.01
C ALA A 211 -9.30 23.70 12.29
N LYS A 212 -9.64 22.68 11.49
CA LYS A 212 -9.14 21.31 11.67
C LYS A 212 -7.61 21.36 11.67
N SER A 213 -7.01 20.76 12.69
CA SER A 213 -5.56 20.65 12.78
C SER A 213 -5.03 19.86 11.58
N LYS A 214 -3.80 20.15 11.12
CA LYS A 214 -3.16 19.40 10.02
C LYS A 214 -3.19 17.87 10.26
N TRP A 215 -3.12 17.42 11.52
CA TRP A 215 -3.32 16.01 11.86
C TRP A 215 -4.73 15.50 11.58
N GLU A 216 -5.76 16.25 11.93
CA GLU A 216 -7.16 15.86 11.72
C GLU A 216 -7.47 15.76 10.21
N LEU A 217 -6.97 16.70 9.43
CA LEU A 217 -7.06 16.63 7.96
C LEU A 217 -6.37 15.38 7.40
N MET A 218 -5.21 15.01 7.94
CA MET A 218 -4.47 13.82 7.52
C MET A 218 -5.12 12.52 7.99
N ALA A 219 -5.69 12.50 9.20
CA ALA A 219 -6.40 11.33 9.74
C ALA A 219 -7.73 11.06 9.03
N GLU A 220 -8.33 12.06 8.37
CA GLU A 220 -9.48 11.89 7.48
C GLU A 220 -9.09 11.27 6.14
N LEU A 221 -7.89 11.57 5.63
CA LEU A 221 -7.39 11.06 4.34
C LEU A 221 -6.71 9.69 4.46
N TYR A 222 -6.10 9.40 5.62
CA TYR A 222 -5.29 8.21 5.84
C TYR A 222 -5.59 7.58 7.21
N SER A 223 -5.42 6.26 7.31
CA SER A 223 -5.62 5.58 8.59
C SER A 223 -4.57 5.99 9.63
N VAL A 224 -4.99 6.13 10.89
CA VAL A 224 -4.10 6.45 12.03
C VAL A 224 -2.90 5.48 12.12
N PRO A 225 -3.06 4.14 11.94
CA PRO A 225 -1.93 3.22 11.88
C PRO A 225 -0.91 3.55 10.77
N PHE A 226 -1.37 4.02 9.60
CA PHE A 226 -0.49 4.39 8.50
C PHE A 226 0.33 5.64 8.83
N LEU A 227 -0.32 6.68 9.35
CA LEU A 227 0.35 7.91 9.78
C LEU A 227 1.38 7.65 10.88
N LEU A 228 1.04 6.80 11.85
CA LEU A 228 1.97 6.38 12.90
C LEU A 228 3.21 5.69 12.33
N ARG A 229 3.06 4.78 11.34
CA ARG A 229 4.21 4.13 10.69
C ARG A 229 5.14 5.13 10.01
N ILE A 230 4.59 6.18 9.40
CA ILE A 230 5.39 7.23 8.78
C ILE A 230 6.23 7.95 9.83
N HIS A 231 5.63 8.42 10.92
CA HIS A 231 6.35 9.13 11.99
C HIS A 231 7.41 8.24 12.66
N PHE A 232 7.10 6.96 12.90
CA PHE A 232 8.08 5.99 13.43
C PHE A 232 9.27 5.78 12.48
N ARG A 233 9.04 5.71 11.16
CA ARG A 233 10.11 5.57 10.16
C ARG A 233 10.98 6.83 10.05
N LYS A 234 10.36 8.01 10.15
CA LYS A 234 11.06 9.30 10.13
C LYS A 234 11.73 9.68 11.45
N LYS A 235 11.53 8.88 12.51
CA LYS A 235 12.04 9.12 13.87
C LYS A 235 11.48 10.41 14.51
N GLU A 236 10.25 10.78 14.14
CA GLU A 236 9.57 11.99 14.62
C GLU A 236 8.82 11.72 15.94
N TYR A 237 9.54 11.25 16.98
CA TYR A 237 8.93 10.76 18.23
C TYR A 237 8.25 11.87 19.04
N ALA A 238 8.78 13.10 19.02
CA ALA A 238 8.18 14.27 19.66
C ALA A 238 6.76 14.56 19.14
N ILE A 239 6.52 14.34 17.85
CA ILE A 239 5.20 14.53 17.24
C ILE A 239 4.23 13.47 17.77
N ILE A 240 4.66 12.20 17.83
CA ILE A 240 3.85 11.10 18.39
C ILE A 240 3.51 11.40 19.86
N GLN A 241 4.47 11.94 20.62
CA GLN A 241 4.24 12.33 22.01
C GLN A 241 3.18 13.44 22.13
N GLN A 242 3.25 14.48 21.29
CA GLN A 242 2.24 15.54 21.25
C GLN A 242 0.86 15.02 20.86
N LEU A 243 0.78 14.09 19.91
CA LEU A 243 -0.49 13.48 19.48
C LEU A 243 -1.13 12.60 20.55
N LEU A 244 -0.30 11.89 21.33
CA LEU A 244 -0.76 11.18 22.52
C LEU A 244 -1.27 12.16 23.56
N LEU A 245 -0.50 13.21 23.92
CA LEU A 245 -0.89 14.20 24.93
C LEU A 245 -2.17 14.95 24.56
N SER A 246 -2.32 15.33 23.29
CA SER A 246 -3.53 15.97 22.75
C SER A 246 -4.70 15.00 22.55
N SER A 247 -4.54 13.73 22.93
CA SER A 247 -5.55 12.68 22.85
C SER A 247 -6.13 12.51 21.44
N LYS A 248 -5.32 12.70 20.39
CA LYS A 248 -5.74 12.45 19.00
C LYS A 248 -5.58 10.98 18.60
N ILE A 249 -4.81 10.23 19.39
CA ILE A 249 -4.66 8.78 19.30
C ILE A 249 -5.31 8.21 20.57
N LYS A 250 -6.53 7.66 20.44
CA LYS A 250 -7.32 7.15 21.57
C LYS A 250 -7.59 5.65 21.46
N THR A 251 -7.71 5.14 20.24
CA THR A 251 -8.07 3.74 19.99
C THR A 251 -7.10 2.79 20.70
N PRO A 252 -7.60 1.76 21.41
CA PRO A 252 -6.73 0.83 22.14
C PRO A 252 -5.73 0.13 21.22
N ASP A 253 -6.11 -0.14 19.97
CA ASP A 253 -5.22 -0.77 18.98
C ASP A 253 -4.11 0.17 18.50
N ASP A 254 -4.38 1.47 18.36
CA ASP A 254 -3.36 2.47 18.01
C ASP A 254 -2.38 2.70 19.17
N LEU A 255 -2.88 2.75 20.40
CA LEU A 255 -2.06 2.87 21.61
C LEU A 255 -1.15 1.64 21.81
N LYS A 256 -1.69 0.42 21.59
CA LYS A 256 -0.90 -0.82 21.55
C LYS A 256 0.17 -0.76 20.47
N MET A 257 -0.17 -0.30 19.28
CA MET A 257 0.77 -0.18 18.17
C MET A 257 1.94 0.73 18.51
N VAL A 258 1.70 1.89 19.12
CA VAL A 258 2.77 2.78 19.60
C VAL A 258 3.66 2.07 20.61
N ALA A 259 3.08 1.42 21.62
CA ALA A 259 3.84 0.76 22.68
C ALA A 259 4.69 -0.43 22.19
N VAL A 260 4.15 -1.23 21.26
CA VAL A 260 4.86 -2.36 20.65
C VAL A 260 6.01 -1.87 19.78
N ASN A 261 5.79 -0.83 18.96
CA ASN A 261 6.86 -0.26 18.14
C ASN A 261 7.99 0.34 18.98
N CYS A 262 7.68 1.07 20.05
CA CYS A 262 8.68 1.55 20.99
C CYS A 262 9.46 0.39 21.64
N SER A 263 8.77 -0.69 22.05
CA SER A 263 9.40 -1.86 22.67
C SER A 263 10.35 -2.60 21.70
N ASN A 264 9.96 -2.74 20.43
CA ASN A 264 10.80 -3.32 19.38
C ASN A 264 12.02 -2.46 19.04
N LEU A 265 11.93 -1.14 19.23
CA LEU A 265 13.07 -0.24 19.05
C LEU A 265 14.01 -0.26 20.27
N LEU A 266 13.45 -0.38 21.48
CA LEU A 266 14.19 -0.46 22.74
C LEU A 266 14.96 -1.79 22.93
N SER A 267 14.52 -2.87 22.28
CA SER A 267 15.19 -4.18 22.35
C SER A 267 16.50 -4.25 21.56
N LYS A 268 16.81 -3.23 20.74
CA LYS A 268 18.07 -3.15 19.99
C LYS A 268 19.21 -2.67 20.90
N SER A 269 20.29 -3.45 20.96
CA SER A 269 21.44 -3.20 21.86
C SER A 269 22.26 -1.96 21.51
N SER A 270 22.19 -1.47 20.26
CA SER A 270 22.98 -0.35 19.75
C SER A 270 22.29 1.02 19.83
N LEU A 271 21.33 1.21 20.76
CA LEU A 271 20.57 2.45 20.86
C LEU A 271 21.26 3.50 21.76
N GLU A 272 21.38 4.73 21.27
CA GLU A 272 21.87 5.86 22.05
C GLU A 272 21.04 6.10 23.32
N SER A 273 21.69 6.47 24.41
CA SER A 273 21.08 6.66 25.74
C SER A 273 19.94 7.69 25.74
N LYS A 274 20.09 8.80 25.00
CA LYS A 274 19.08 9.86 24.87
C LYS A 274 17.83 9.37 24.14
N LEU A 275 18.00 8.70 23.00
CA LEU A 275 16.90 8.13 22.22
C LEU A 275 16.18 7.02 23.00
N ARG A 276 16.93 6.22 23.75
CA ARG A 276 16.38 5.18 24.63
C ARG A 276 15.46 5.77 25.71
N LEU A 277 15.83 6.92 26.28
CA LEU A 277 14.99 7.63 27.25
C LEU A 277 13.70 8.16 26.60
N GLU A 278 13.80 8.77 25.42
CA GLU A 278 12.66 9.30 24.67
C GLU A 278 11.64 8.21 24.31
N LEU A 279 12.12 7.05 23.82
CA LEU A 279 11.27 5.90 23.50
C LEU A 279 10.65 5.25 24.75
N ASN A 280 11.36 5.22 25.87
CA ASN A 280 10.81 4.75 27.14
C ASN A 280 9.67 5.67 27.64
N ASN A 281 9.87 6.99 27.55
CA ASN A 281 8.85 7.96 27.91
C ASN A 281 7.60 7.83 27.01
N LEU A 282 7.81 7.69 25.70
CA LEU A 282 6.73 7.50 24.74
C LEU A 282 5.95 6.21 24.99
N ARG A 283 6.65 5.10 25.25
CA ARG A 283 6.05 3.81 25.60
C ARG A 283 5.22 3.91 26.88
N ASN A 284 5.78 4.49 27.93
CA ASN A 284 5.11 4.62 29.22
C ASN A 284 3.86 5.51 29.11
N LEU A 285 3.93 6.58 28.31
CA LEU A 285 2.78 7.44 28.03
C LEU A 285 1.66 6.70 27.28
N ALA A 286 2.00 5.92 26.25
CA ALA A 286 1.04 5.11 25.50
C ALA A 286 0.39 4.02 26.38
N MET A 287 1.18 3.35 27.23
CA MET A 287 0.66 2.35 28.17
C MET A 287 -0.22 2.97 29.25
N LYS A 288 0.14 4.15 29.77
CA LYS A 288 -0.71 4.88 30.73
C LYS A 288 -2.07 5.21 30.13
N LYS A 289 -2.11 5.73 28.90
CA LYS A 289 -3.36 6.02 28.19
C LYS A 289 -4.17 4.77 27.86
N LEU A 290 -3.51 3.66 27.51
CA LEU A 290 -4.17 2.38 27.31
C LEU A 290 -4.84 1.90 28.61
N LEU A 291 -4.17 2.07 29.75
CA LEU A 291 -4.74 1.73 31.06
C LEU A 291 -5.88 2.66 31.47
N GLU A 292 -5.85 3.94 31.09
CA GLU A 292 -6.95 4.88 31.32
C GLU A 292 -8.20 4.50 30.51
N GLU A 293 -8.04 4.12 29.24
CA GLU A 293 -9.14 3.62 28.38
C GLU A 293 -9.68 2.25 28.81
N VAL A 294 -8.83 1.38 29.36
CA VAL A 294 -9.29 0.07 29.92
C VAL A 294 -9.94 0.26 31.29
N LYS A 295 -9.59 1.32 32.03
CA LYS A 295 -10.23 1.73 33.30
C LYS A 295 -11.51 2.54 33.12
N SER A 296 -11.95 2.81 31.89
CA SER A 296 -13.33 3.23 31.60
C SER A 296 -14.20 2.03 31.16
N PRO A 297 -14.62 1.12 32.07
CA PRO A 297 -15.72 0.23 31.81
C PRO A 297 -17.03 0.84 32.30
N ILE A 298 -18.03 0.95 31.42
CA ILE A 298 -19.37 0.37 31.62
C ILE A 298 -20.25 0.94 32.79
N PHE A 299 -19.82 1.92 33.58
CA PHE A 299 -20.57 2.38 34.77
C PHE A 299 -21.15 3.80 34.74
N ASP A 300 -21.33 4.43 33.57
CA ASP A 300 -22.05 5.70 33.47
C ASP A 300 -23.53 5.56 33.03
N ASP A 301 -24.01 4.35 32.71
CA ASP A 301 -25.41 4.07 32.34
C ASP A 301 -26.31 3.65 33.52
N LEU A 302 -25.95 4.01 34.75
CA LEU A 302 -26.84 3.90 35.92
C LEU A 302 -27.25 5.29 36.39
N GLU A 303 -28.17 5.91 35.63
CA GLU A 303 -29.08 6.86 36.25
C GLU A 303 -29.88 6.12 37.33
N LEU A 304 -29.65 6.53 38.57
CA LEU A 304 -30.42 6.18 39.74
C LEU A 304 -31.89 6.57 39.50
N VAL A 305 -32.74 5.57 39.29
CA VAL A 305 -34.16 5.67 39.65
C VAL A 305 -34.27 5.34 41.14
N ILE A 306 -34.24 6.38 41.98
CA ILE A 306 -35.05 6.49 43.22
C ILE A 306 -35.56 7.92 43.31
#